data_AF-A0A7S1WZ41-F1
#
_entry.id   AF-A0A7S1WZ41-F1
#
_cell.length_a   1.000
_cell.length_b   1.000
_cell.length_c   1.000
_cell.angle_alpha   90.00
_cell.angle_beta   90.00
_cell.angle_gamma   90.00
#
_symmetry.space_group_name_H-M   'P 1'
#
loop_
_entity.id
_entity.type
_entity.pdbx_description
1 polymer ?
#
loop_
_entity_poly.entity_id
_entity_poly.type
_entity_poly.pdbx_seq_one_letter_code
_entity_poly.pdbx_strand_id
1 'polypeptide(L)'
;DVMAKEVHGPVVRDDNGQWRDVVHWTLMAMITAEEMNITSANAPSMRDLSTDSRVRYLLGVEGNIGRAFGLDDAWVYNVISRVGNYGELYKRNLARFEKCG
;
A
#
# COMPACT_ATOMS: atom_id res chain seq x y z
N ASP A 1 46.45 20.69 8.41
CA ASP A 1 46.31 20.38 6.98
C ASP A 1 45.08 19.51 6.80
N VAL A 2 44.33 19.76 5.74
CA VAL A 2 42.89 19.52 5.62
C VAL A 2 42.53 18.04 5.82
N MET A 3 41.70 17.77 6.82
CA MET A 3 41.02 16.50 7.04
C MET A 3 40.11 16.23 5.83
N ALA A 4 40.47 15.24 5.01
CA ALA A 4 39.62 14.75 3.93
C ALA A 4 38.33 14.17 4.55
N LYS A 5 37.21 14.83 4.29
CA LYS A 5 35.87 14.33 4.58
C LYS A 5 35.60 13.21 3.59
N GLU A 6 36.01 11.99 3.92
CA GLU A 6 35.63 10.81 3.15
C GLU A 6 34.11 10.71 3.17
N VAL A 7 33.49 10.93 2.00
CA VAL A 7 32.05 10.84 1.81
C VAL A 7 31.70 9.37 1.75
N HIS A 8 31.62 8.72 2.91
CA HIS A 8 31.04 7.38 3.02
C HIS A 8 29.51 7.49 3.13
N GLY A 9 28.89 8.09 2.12
CA GLY A 9 27.46 7.97 1.88
C GLY A 9 27.23 6.73 1.02
N PRO A 10 26.37 5.77 1.41
CA PRO A 10 26.11 4.60 0.61
C PRO A 10 25.56 5.02 -0.76
N VAL A 11 26.34 4.77 -1.81
CA VAL A 11 25.89 4.80 -3.20
C VAL A 11 24.88 3.67 -3.36
N VAL A 12 23.59 3.99 -3.39
CA VAL A 12 22.58 3.03 -3.85
C VAL A 12 22.68 2.90 -5.36
N ARG A 13 22.65 1.68 -5.88
CA ARG A 13 22.41 1.45 -7.31
C ARG A 13 21.05 2.02 -7.64
N ASP A 14 20.98 2.75 -8.75
CA ASP A 14 19.76 3.37 -9.30
C ASP A 14 18.81 2.32 -9.92
N ASP A 15 18.84 1.07 -9.44
CA ASP A 15 18.24 -0.10 -10.09
C ASP A 15 17.01 -0.68 -9.35
N ASN A 16 16.55 -0.05 -8.26
CA ASN A 16 15.41 -0.55 -7.47
C ASN A 16 14.46 0.54 -6.95
N GLY A 17 14.32 1.66 -7.66
CA GLY A 17 13.31 2.70 -7.33
C GLY A 17 11.89 2.12 -7.29
N GLN A 18 11.56 1.27 -8.27
CA GLN A 18 10.26 0.61 -8.38
C GLN A 18 9.91 -0.24 -7.15
N TRP A 19 10.87 -0.95 -6.55
CA TRP A 19 10.60 -1.75 -5.36
C TRP A 19 10.25 -0.86 -4.15
N ARG A 20 11.01 0.22 -3.95
CA ARG A 20 10.72 1.19 -2.89
C ARG A 20 9.34 1.81 -3.08
N ASP A 21 9.01 2.16 -4.31
CA ASP A 21 7.73 2.75 -4.66
C ASP A 21 6.59 1.76 -4.36
N VAL A 22 6.70 0.49 -4.76
CA VAL A 22 5.69 -0.53 -4.45
C VAL A 22 5.46 -0.66 -2.95
N VAL A 23 6.53 -0.70 -2.14
CA VAL A 23 6.38 -0.79 -0.67
C VAL A 23 5.69 0.44 -0.10
N HIS A 24 6.13 1.63 -0.51
CA HIS A 24 5.53 2.89 -0.05
C HIS A 24 4.05 2.99 -0.43
N TRP A 25 3.72 2.72 -1.70
CA TRP A 25 2.36 2.80 -2.20
C TRP A 25 1.46 1.69 -1.67
N THR A 26 2.01 0.54 -1.29
CA THR A 26 1.23 -0.50 -0.57
C THR A 26 0.70 0.04 0.76
N LEU A 27 1.53 0.75 1.53
CA LEU A 27 1.08 1.38 2.78
C LEU A 27 0.02 2.46 2.52
N MET A 28 0.26 3.33 1.54
CA MET A 28 -0.70 4.39 1.18
C MET A 28 -2.04 3.80 0.73
N ALA A 29 -2.03 2.75 -0.09
CA ALA A 29 -3.23 2.08 -0.54
C ALA A 29 -4.04 1.47 0.62
N MET A 30 -3.37 0.90 1.63
CA MET A 30 -4.04 0.38 2.84
C MET A 30 -4.68 1.49 3.67
N ILE A 31 -4.06 2.67 3.76
CA ILE A 31 -4.62 3.84 4.46
C ILE A 31 -5.82 4.39 3.69
N THR A 32 -5.68 4.58 2.37
CA THR A 32 -6.78 5.05 1.52
C THR A 32 -7.97 4.09 1.55
N ALA A 33 -7.73 2.77 1.56
CA ALA A 33 -8.80 1.80 1.72
C ALA A 33 -9.55 1.97 3.06
N GLU A 34 -8.84 2.25 4.15
CA GLU A 34 -9.45 2.55 5.45
C GLU A 34 -10.30 3.82 5.42
N GLU A 35 -9.77 4.92 4.87
CA GLU A 35 -10.50 6.19 4.73
C GLU A 35 -11.80 6.02 3.92
N MET A 36 -11.80 5.08 2.97
CA MET A 36 -12.93 4.77 2.11
C MET A 36 -13.83 3.66 2.66
N ASN A 37 -13.60 3.21 3.90
CA ASN A 37 -14.34 2.12 4.56
C ASN A 37 -14.32 0.79 3.78
N ILE A 38 -13.25 0.54 3.03
CA ILE A 38 -13.01 -0.72 2.33
C ILE A 38 -12.20 -1.62 3.26
N THR A 39 -12.71 -2.83 3.51
CA THR A 39 -12.11 -3.86 4.36
C THR A 39 -11.83 -5.11 3.55
N SER A 40 -11.03 -6.03 4.10
CA SER A 40 -10.85 -7.36 3.51
C SER A 40 -12.17 -8.08 3.21
N ALA A 41 -13.18 -7.89 4.07
CA ALA A 41 -14.49 -8.53 3.97
C ALA A 41 -15.40 -7.94 2.88
N ASN A 42 -15.33 -6.63 2.61
CA ASN A 42 -16.20 -5.96 1.64
C ASN A 42 -15.49 -5.59 0.32
N ALA A 43 -14.17 -5.79 0.21
CA ALA A 43 -13.43 -5.47 -1.01
C ALA A 43 -14.01 -6.10 -2.29
N PRO A 44 -14.49 -7.37 -2.32
CA PRO A 44 -15.12 -7.94 -3.51
C PRO A 44 -16.41 -7.22 -3.89
N SER A 45 -17.30 -6.96 -2.93
CA SER A 45 -18.56 -6.27 -3.21
C SER A 45 -18.34 -4.81 -3.60
N MET A 46 -17.38 -4.12 -2.98
CA MET A 46 -17.00 -2.76 -3.35
C MET A 46 -16.43 -2.69 -4.76
N ARG A 47 -15.66 -3.69 -5.19
CA ARG A 47 -15.13 -3.78 -6.55
C ARG A 47 -16.25 -3.94 -7.58
N ASP A 48 -17.21 -4.80 -7.30
CA ASP A 48 -18.26 -5.16 -8.27
C ASP A 48 -19.39 -4.13 -8.33
N LEU A 49 -19.75 -3.54 -7.18
CA LEU A 49 -20.99 -2.78 -7.04
C LEU A 49 -20.79 -1.27 -6.86
N SER A 50 -19.59 -0.82 -6.47
CA SER A 50 -19.38 0.61 -6.21
C SER A 50 -19.46 1.42 -7.50
N THR A 51 -20.16 2.55 -7.41
CA THR A 51 -20.25 3.58 -8.46
C THR A 51 -19.32 4.76 -8.19
N ASP A 52 -18.62 4.81 -7.05
CA ASP A 52 -17.64 5.86 -6.74
C ASP A 52 -16.36 5.59 -7.54
N SER A 53 -16.02 6.50 -8.46
CA SER A 53 -14.84 6.39 -9.30
C SER A 53 -13.54 6.24 -8.51
N ARG A 54 -13.45 6.79 -7.29
CA ARG A 54 -12.27 6.62 -6.45
C ARG A 54 -12.13 5.18 -5.97
N VAL A 55 -13.24 4.56 -5.56
CA VAL A 55 -13.26 3.15 -5.11
C VAL A 55 -12.88 2.25 -6.28
N ARG A 56 -13.49 2.52 -7.44
CA ARG A 56 -13.25 1.76 -8.68
C ARG A 56 -11.82 1.89 -9.17
N TYR A 57 -11.22 3.08 -9.07
CA TYR A 57 -9.81 3.30 -9.36
C TYR A 57 -8.89 2.55 -8.39
N LEU A 58 -9.14 2.72 -7.08
CA LEU A 58 -8.33 2.07 -6.05
C LEU A 58 -8.36 0.54 -6.18
N LEU A 59 -9.51 -0.06 -6.49
CA LEU A 59 -9.68 -1.51 -6.61
C LEU A 59 -9.35 -2.06 -8.02
N GLY A 60 -8.79 -1.22 -8.90
CA GLY A 60 -8.33 -1.67 -10.22
C GLY A 60 -9.45 -2.05 -11.19
N VAL A 61 -10.64 -1.48 -11.03
CA VAL A 61 -11.76 -1.63 -11.97
C VAL A 61 -11.65 -0.63 -13.10
N GLU A 62 -11.16 0.57 -12.81
CA GLU A 62 -10.97 1.65 -13.75
C GLU A 62 -9.58 2.26 -13.62
N GLY A 63 -9.08 2.84 -14.71
CA GLY A 63 -7.74 3.42 -14.75
C GLY A 63 -6.65 2.37 -15.02
N ASN A 64 -5.42 2.69 -14.61
CA ASN A 64 -4.24 1.85 -14.80
C ASN A 64 -3.31 1.96 -13.57
N ILE A 65 -3.85 1.71 -12.37
CA ILE A 65 -3.16 1.91 -11.09
C ILE A 65 -1.92 1.02 -10.91
N GLY A 66 -1.85 -0.12 -11.60
CA GLY A 66 -0.70 -1.04 -11.58
C GLY A 66 0.42 -0.66 -12.55
N ARG A 67 0.09 0.03 -13.65
CA ARG A 67 1.03 0.33 -14.74
C ARG A 67 2.28 1.09 -14.29
N ALA A 68 2.13 2.07 -13.38
CA ALA A 68 3.25 2.85 -12.86
C ALA A 68 4.28 1.98 -12.11
N PHE A 69 3.84 0.84 -11.58
CA PHE A 69 4.65 -0.08 -10.78
C PHE A 69 5.04 -1.36 -11.55
N GLY A 70 4.62 -1.49 -12.81
CA GLY A 70 4.78 -2.74 -13.57
C GLY A 70 3.95 -3.90 -13.00
N LEU A 71 2.87 -3.60 -12.28
CA LEU A 71 1.96 -4.58 -11.67
C LEU A 71 0.64 -4.63 -12.43
N ASP A 72 -0.12 -5.70 -12.19
CA ASP A 72 -1.52 -5.79 -12.61
C ASP A 72 -2.38 -4.75 -11.87
N ASP A 73 -3.41 -4.21 -12.52
CA ASP A 73 -4.26 -3.17 -11.93
C ASP A 73 -5.02 -3.66 -10.68
N ALA A 74 -5.24 -4.96 -10.52
CA ALA A 74 -5.85 -5.52 -9.33
C ALA A 74 -4.90 -5.64 -8.13
N TRP A 75 -3.66 -5.13 -8.20
CA TRP A 75 -2.67 -5.30 -7.12
C TRP A 75 -3.17 -4.77 -5.76
N VAL A 76 -3.80 -3.60 -5.73
CA VAL A 76 -4.37 -3.03 -4.50
C VAL A 76 -5.52 -3.90 -4.00
N TYR A 77 -6.44 -4.30 -4.87
CA TYR A 77 -7.53 -5.21 -4.51
C TYR A 77 -6.98 -6.51 -3.89
N ASN A 78 -5.91 -7.07 -4.44
CA ASN A 78 -5.25 -8.26 -3.91
C ASN A 78 -4.62 -8.03 -2.53
N VAL A 79 -4.01 -6.86 -2.29
CA VAL A 79 -3.49 -6.47 -0.97
C VAL A 79 -4.64 -6.39 0.04
N ILE A 80 -5.68 -5.61 -0.26
CA ILE A 80 -6.78 -5.36 0.70
C ILE A 80 -7.57 -6.65 0.98
N SER A 81 -7.89 -7.44 -0.05
CA SER A 81 -8.63 -8.70 0.13
C SER A 81 -7.90 -9.75 0.96
N ARG A 82 -6.55 -9.76 0.94
CA ARG A 82 -5.75 -10.77 1.65
C ARG A 82 -5.24 -10.30 3.01
N VAL A 83 -4.84 -9.04 3.10
CA VAL A 83 -4.14 -8.49 4.27
C VAL A 83 -5.07 -7.63 5.13
N GLY A 84 -6.04 -6.96 4.49
CA GLY A 84 -6.90 -5.95 5.09
C GLY A 84 -6.39 -4.53 4.87
N ASN A 85 -7.23 -3.55 5.23
CA ASN A 85 -6.83 -2.15 5.29
C ASN A 85 -5.90 -1.87 6.48
N TYR A 86 -5.43 -0.63 6.63
CA TYR A 86 -4.47 -0.28 7.67
C TYR A 86 -5.00 -0.54 9.09
N GLY A 87 -6.22 -0.12 9.40
CA GLY A 87 -6.88 -0.40 10.67
C GLY A 87 -7.04 -1.90 10.99
N GLU A 88 -7.36 -2.74 10.00
CA GLU A 88 -7.40 -4.21 10.17
C GLU A 88 -6.01 -4.79 10.47
N LEU A 89 -4.99 -4.34 9.74
CA LEU A 89 -3.60 -4.74 9.96
C LEU A 89 -3.12 -4.33 11.36
N TYR A 90 -3.43 -3.10 11.79
CA TYR A 90 -3.08 -2.58 13.10
C TYR A 90 -3.77 -3.38 14.22
N LYS A 91 -5.09 -3.60 14.12
CA LYS A 91 -5.86 -4.35 15.12
C LYS A 91 -5.34 -5.79 15.26
N ARG A 92 -4.94 -6.43 14.17
CA ARG A 92 -4.40 -7.80 14.20
C ARG A 92 -3.06 -7.91 14.91
N ASN A 93 -2.18 -6.92 14.76
CA ASN A 93 -0.79 -7.01 15.21
C ASN A 93 -0.51 -6.23 16.50
N LEU A 94 -1.05 -5.03 16.66
CA LEU A 94 -0.64 -4.10 17.70
C LEU A 94 -1.66 -3.95 18.84
N ALA A 95 -2.97 -4.04 18.56
CA ALA A 95 -3.99 -3.97 19.61
C ALA A 95 -3.92 -5.13 20.63
N ARG A 96 -3.25 -6.24 20.27
CA ARG A 96 -2.98 -7.35 21.19
C ARG A 96 -1.97 -6.98 22.29
N PHE A 97 -1.06 -6.04 22.03
CA PHE A 97 -0.04 -5.63 23.00
C PHE A 97 -0.54 -4.58 24.00
N GLU A 98 -1.60 -3.83 23.68
CA GLU A 98 -2.18 -2.84 24.60
C GLU A 98 -3.02 -3.45 25.72
N LYS A 99 -3.53 -4.69 25.56
CA LYS A 99 -4.37 -5.36 26.57
C LYS A 99 -3.59 -6.06 27.70
N CYS A 100 -2.26 -5.99 27.70
CA CYS A 100 -1.40 -6.56 28.74
C CYS A 100 -0.61 -5.49 29.51
N GLY A 101 -1.12 -4.26 29.58
CA GLY A 101 -0.64 -3.19 30.47
C GLY A 101 -1.55 -3.02 31.67
#